data_AF-A0AA35RQ24-F1
#
_entry.id   AF-A0AA35RQ24-F1
#
_cell.length_a   1.000
_cell.length_b   1.000
_cell.length_c   1.000
_cell.angle_alpha   90.00
_cell.angle_beta   90.00
_cell.angle_gamma   90.00
#
_symmetry.space_group_name_H-M   'P 1'
#
loop_
_entity.id
_entity.type
_entity.pdbx_description
1 polymer ?
#
loop_
_entity_poly.entity_id
_entity_poly.type
_entity_poly.pdbx_seq_one_letter_code
_entity_poly.pdbx_strand_id
1 'polypeptide(L)'
;MADTDEYLQSWLGWEYKPFVPKTGSGSSIWYDNGTMNMQVVDRLSRTYAHSVAGVTTLMLYNEITKRFTLTYYVTAACTSNTTEIYFNKALHYSQGYTVAVAPSNSVTWKEENDNYVIVSHSRSLPEGALIDVSISSST
;
A
#
# COMPACT_ATOMS: atom_id res chain seq x y z
N MET A 1 -4.36 12.90 1.28
CA MET A 1 -3.65 11.61 1.10
C MET A 1 -2.18 11.84 0.78
N ALA A 2 -1.82 12.79 -0.10
CA ALA A 2 -0.41 13.18 -0.26
C ALA A 2 0.22 13.58 1.09
N ASP A 3 -0.43 14.47 1.86
CA ASP A 3 0.10 14.89 3.18
C ASP A 3 0.21 13.71 4.17
N THR A 4 -0.76 12.79 4.18
CA THR A 4 -0.70 11.62 5.07
C THR A 4 0.40 10.65 4.65
N ASP A 5 0.65 10.50 3.35
CA ASP A 5 1.75 9.70 2.82
C ASP A 5 3.12 10.36 3.18
N GLU A 6 3.23 11.69 3.05
CA GLU A 6 4.41 12.48 3.43
C GLU A 6 4.78 12.34 4.91
N TYR A 7 3.77 12.40 5.79
CA TYR A 7 3.97 12.31 7.24
C TYR A 7 3.84 10.88 7.80
N LEU A 8 3.68 9.87 6.93
CA LEU A 8 3.50 8.47 7.32
C LEU A 8 2.33 8.26 8.31
N GLN A 9 1.25 9.03 8.14
CA GLN A 9 0.08 9.02 9.01
C GLN A 9 -1.05 8.15 8.44
N SER A 10 -1.66 7.35 9.30
CA SER A 10 -2.93 6.69 8.99
C SER A 10 -4.08 7.70 9.02
N TRP A 11 -5.19 7.33 8.38
CA TRP A 11 -6.42 8.09 8.38
C TRP A 11 -7.61 7.14 8.35
N LEU A 12 -8.77 7.66 8.74
CA LEU A 12 -10.05 6.97 8.61
C LEU A 12 -11.03 7.92 7.93
N GLY A 13 -11.55 7.50 6.77
CA GLY A 13 -12.45 8.31 5.97
C GLY A 13 -13.88 8.31 6.52
N TRP A 14 -14.53 9.47 6.51
CA TRP A 14 -15.96 9.60 6.77
C TRP A 14 -16.70 9.82 5.43
N GLU A 15 -17.69 9.02 5.02
CA GLU A 15 -18.33 7.88 5.68
C GLU A 15 -18.24 6.59 4.84
N TYR A 16 -18.32 5.43 5.48
CA TYR A 16 -18.30 4.15 4.77
C TYR A 16 -19.57 3.91 3.95
N LYS A 17 -20.75 4.22 4.51
CA LYS A 17 -22.09 4.07 3.90
C LYS A 17 -22.97 5.26 4.34
N PRO A 18 -23.77 5.86 3.44
CA PRO A 18 -24.70 6.89 3.85
C PRO A 18 -25.89 6.23 4.56
N PHE A 19 -26.20 6.68 5.77
CA PHE A 19 -27.48 6.35 6.41
C PHE A 19 -28.50 7.43 6.06
N VAL A 20 -29.80 7.08 5.98
CA VAL A 20 -30.87 8.05 5.73
C VAL A 20 -31.58 8.37 7.05
N PRO A 21 -31.71 9.66 7.44
CA PRO A 21 -31.23 10.85 6.73
C PRO A 21 -29.70 10.98 6.76
N LYS A 22 -29.11 11.51 5.67
CA LYS A 22 -27.64 11.62 5.51
C LYS A 22 -27.04 12.49 6.62
N THR A 23 -26.12 11.92 7.38
CA THR A 23 -25.43 12.59 8.50
C THR A 23 -23.99 13.01 8.16
N GLY A 24 -23.60 13.02 6.87
CA GLY A 24 -22.24 13.31 6.41
C GLY A 24 -22.16 14.03 5.06
N SER A 25 -20.99 13.96 4.41
CA SER A 25 -20.73 14.62 3.11
C SER A 25 -21.46 13.96 1.94
N GLY A 26 -21.98 12.74 2.11
CA GLY A 26 -22.60 11.94 1.04
C GLY A 26 -21.61 11.36 0.03
N SER A 27 -20.30 11.52 0.23
CA SER A 27 -19.23 11.02 -0.65
C SER A 27 -18.75 9.61 -0.25
N SER A 28 -19.71 8.71 -0.07
CA SER A 28 -19.50 7.33 0.37
C SER A 28 -18.98 6.42 -0.75
N ILE A 29 -18.45 5.26 -0.36
CA ILE A 29 -18.12 4.13 -1.24
C ILE A 29 -19.37 3.56 -1.94
N TRP A 30 -20.56 3.83 -1.39
CA TRP A 30 -21.85 3.35 -1.88
C TRP A 30 -22.76 4.50 -2.28
N TYR A 31 -23.42 4.38 -3.42
CA TYR A 31 -24.56 5.21 -3.82
C TYR A 31 -25.82 4.80 -3.07
N ASP A 32 -26.84 5.68 -3.07
CA ASP A 32 -28.12 5.45 -2.39
C ASP A 32 -28.89 4.22 -2.95
N ASN A 33 -28.62 3.82 -4.19
CA ASN A 33 -29.19 2.63 -4.83
C ASN A 33 -28.43 1.32 -4.49
N GLY A 34 -27.42 1.39 -3.63
CA GLY A 34 -26.61 0.24 -3.20
C GLY A 34 -25.50 -0.18 -4.17
N THR A 35 -25.30 0.51 -5.30
CA THR A 35 -24.15 0.25 -6.17
C THR A 35 -22.90 0.98 -5.68
N MET A 36 -21.71 0.50 -6.10
CA MET A 36 -20.44 1.11 -5.69
C MET A 36 -20.14 2.41 -6.44
N ASN A 37 -19.69 3.40 -5.70
CA ASN A 37 -19.06 4.60 -6.24
C ASN A 37 -17.61 4.29 -6.61
N MET A 38 -17.39 3.80 -7.83
CA MET A 38 -16.07 3.35 -8.27
C MET A 38 -14.99 4.45 -8.29
N GLN A 39 -15.38 5.73 -8.37
CA GLN A 39 -14.41 6.83 -8.24
C GLN A 39 -13.84 6.91 -6.83
N VAL A 40 -14.69 6.72 -5.81
CA VAL A 40 -14.27 6.67 -4.41
C VAL A 40 -13.50 5.36 -4.14
N VAL A 41 -13.97 4.23 -4.67
CA VAL A 41 -13.27 2.94 -4.54
C VAL A 41 -11.86 3.01 -5.13
N ASP A 42 -11.69 3.55 -6.35
CA ASP A 42 -10.37 3.71 -7.01
C ASP A 42 -9.44 4.59 -6.18
N ARG A 43 -9.99 5.65 -5.58
CA ARG A 43 -9.20 6.58 -4.76
C ARG A 43 -8.79 5.99 -3.41
N LEU A 44 -9.64 5.20 -2.76
CA LEU A 44 -9.40 4.69 -1.41
C LEU A 44 -8.71 3.32 -1.39
N SER A 45 -8.80 2.51 -2.45
CA SER A 45 -8.19 1.17 -2.55
C SER A 45 -6.71 1.19 -2.95
N ARG A 46 -5.98 2.19 -2.46
CA ARG A 46 -4.58 2.46 -2.79
C ARG A 46 -3.67 1.30 -2.37
N THR A 47 -2.53 1.19 -3.03
CA THR A 47 -1.45 0.32 -2.55
C THR A 47 -0.75 0.97 -1.35
N TYR A 48 -0.57 0.23 -0.26
CA TYR A 48 0.12 0.71 0.94
C TYR A 48 0.71 -0.44 1.76
N ALA A 49 1.75 -0.14 2.54
CA ALA A 49 2.34 -1.12 3.44
C ALA A 49 1.44 -1.27 4.69
N HIS A 50 0.85 -2.45 4.87
CA HIS A 50 0.10 -2.81 6.07
C HIS A 50 1.03 -2.94 7.27
N SER A 51 2.19 -3.55 7.05
CA SER A 51 3.22 -3.71 8.08
C SER A 51 4.60 -3.66 7.42
N VAL A 52 5.55 -3.04 8.10
CA VAL A 52 6.93 -2.88 7.63
C VAL A 52 7.88 -3.50 8.63
N ALA A 53 8.75 -4.39 8.17
CA ALA A 53 9.78 -5.02 8.99
C ALA A 53 11.00 -4.10 9.20
N GLY A 54 10.76 -2.91 9.72
CA GLY A 54 11.78 -1.89 9.89
C GLY A 54 11.20 -0.51 10.23
N VAL A 55 12.01 0.52 10.04
CA VAL A 55 11.61 1.92 10.21
C VAL A 55 11.36 2.54 8.83
N THR A 56 10.10 2.81 8.52
CA THR A 56 9.69 3.46 7.27
C THR A 56 10.24 4.88 7.19
N THR A 57 10.82 5.23 6.05
CA THR A 57 11.29 6.59 5.75
C THR A 57 10.54 7.23 4.60
N LEU A 58 9.96 6.42 3.70
CA LEU A 58 9.15 6.87 2.59
C LEU A 58 8.06 5.85 2.32
N MET A 59 6.82 6.31 2.15
CA MET A 59 5.73 5.52 1.61
C MET A 59 4.88 6.42 0.73
N LEU A 60 4.86 6.15 -0.58
CA LEU A 60 4.20 7.01 -1.55
C LEU A 60 3.40 6.18 -2.54
N TYR A 61 2.16 6.60 -2.79
CA TYR A 61 1.33 6.06 -3.86
C TYR A 61 0.91 7.16 -4.85
N ASN A 62 1.29 6.99 -6.11
CA ASN A 62 0.89 7.88 -7.19
C ASN A 62 -0.44 7.39 -7.79
N GLU A 63 -1.51 8.15 -7.57
CA GLU A 63 -2.86 7.77 -7.97
C GLU A 63 -3.11 7.79 -9.50
N ILE A 64 -2.25 8.46 -10.27
CA ILE A 64 -2.35 8.53 -11.73
C ILE A 64 -1.68 7.31 -12.38
N THR A 65 -0.42 7.05 -12.00
CA THR A 65 0.40 5.95 -12.55
C THR A 65 0.19 4.62 -11.84
N LYS A 66 -0.54 4.64 -10.72
CA LYS A 66 -0.73 3.50 -9.81
C LYS A 66 0.61 2.94 -9.29
N ARG A 67 1.70 3.72 -9.32
CA ARG A 67 3.00 3.34 -8.81
C ARG A 67 3.06 3.53 -7.30
N PHE A 68 3.50 2.49 -6.61
CA PHE A 68 3.80 2.50 -5.18
C PHE A 68 5.32 2.50 -4.96
N THR A 69 5.79 3.18 -3.92
CA THR A 69 7.18 3.16 -3.47
C THR A 69 7.24 3.15 -1.95
N LEU A 70 8.05 2.26 -1.41
CA LEU A 70 8.31 2.11 0.02
C LEU A 70 9.82 2.04 0.23
N THR A 71 10.31 2.82 1.19
CA THR A 71 11.69 2.76 1.65
C THR A 71 11.69 2.64 3.17
N TYR A 72 12.53 1.75 3.70
CA TYR A 72 12.68 1.56 5.14
C TYR A 72 14.08 1.07 5.52
N TYR A 73 14.47 1.33 6.77
CA TYR A 73 15.69 0.79 7.37
C TYR A 73 15.39 -0.47 8.17
N VAL A 74 16.26 -1.48 8.05
CA VAL A 74 16.30 -2.61 8.99
C VAL A 74 16.71 -2.08 10.37
N THR A 75 16.02 -2.50 11.42
CA THR A 75 16.36 -2.16 12.81
C THR A 75 16.33 -3.39 13.70
N ALA A 76 17.21 -3.45 14.68
CA ALA A 76 17.25 -4.53 15.67
C ALA A 76 15.99 -4.57 16.55
N ALA A 77 15.22 -3.47 16.62
CA ALA A 77 13.95 -3.42 17.34
C ALA A 77 12.84 -4.24 16.67
N CYS A 78 12.97 -4.57 15.38
CA CYS A 78 11.99 -5.38 14.64
C CYS A 78 12.48 -6.82 14.53
N THR A 79 11.71 -7.78 15.06
CA THR A 79 12.05 -9.21 15.01
C THR A 79 11.57 -9.91 13.74
N SER A 80 10.62 -9.28 13.04
CA SER A 80 10.15 -9.70 11.73
C SER A 80 11.16 -9.32 10.66
N ASN A 81 11.23 -10.14 9.61
CA ASN A 81 11.95 -9.82 8.38
C ASN A 81 11.01 -9.72 7.16
N THR A 82 9.70 -9.61 7.44
CA THR A 82 8.63 -9.63 6.45
C THR A 82 7.79 -8.36 6.52
N THR A 83 7.69 -7.70 5.38
CA THR A 83 6.86 -6.51 5.12
C THR A 83 5.66 -6.96 4.27
N GLU A 84 4.46 -6.59 4.69
CA GLU A 84 3.21 -6.86 3.96
C GLU A 84 2.72 -5.59 3.28
N ILE A 85 2.51 -5.65 1.97
CA ILE A 85 2.00 -4.54 1.17
C ILE A 85 0.68 -4.96 0.56
N TYR A 86 -0.40 -4.28 0.94
CA TYR A 86 -1.67 -4.42 0.24
C TYR A 86 -1.59 -3.70 -1.10
N PHE A 87 -2.10 -4.34 -2.15
CA PHE A 87 -2.29 -3.74 -3.46
C PHE A 87 -3.59 -4.28 -4.07
N ASN A 88 -4.44 -3.42 -4.61
CA ASN A 88 -5.68 -3.88 -5.25
C ASN A 88 -5.39 -4.34 -6.69
N LYS A 89 -5.03 -5.62 -6.87
CA LYS A 89 -4.60 -6.17 -8.16
C LYS A 89 -5.69 -6.04 -9.22
N ALA A 90 -6.92 -6.42 -8.87
CA ALA A 90 -8.04 -6.39 -9.80
C ALA A 90 -8.37 -4.98 -10.31
N LEU A 91 -8.21 -3.95 -9.47
CA LEU A 91 -8.57 -2.58 -9.82
C LEU A 91 -7.42 -1.78 -10.45
N HIS A 92 -6.20 -1.89 -9.91
CA HIS A 92 -5.08 -1.03 -10.27
C HIS A 92 -3.99 -1.72 -11.10
N TYR A 93 -4.02 -3.06 -11.18
CA TYR A 93 -2.97 -3.86 -11.79
C TYR A 93 -3.54 -5.02 -12.64
N SER A 94 -4.72 -4.80 -13.24
CA SER A 94 -5.46 -5.83 -13.97
C SER A 94 -4.74 -6.33 -15.23
N GLN A 95 -3.86 -5.51 -15.80
CA GLN A 95 -3.01 -5.86 -16.94
C GLN A 95 -1.66 -6.45 -16.52
N GLY A 96 -1.49 -6.73 -15.22
CA GLY A 96 -0.24 -7.17 -14.63
C GLY A 96 0.52 -6.03 -13.94
N TYR A 97 1.58 -6.42 -13.24
CA TYR A 97 2.43 -5.52 -12.49
C TYR A 97 3.86 -6.06 -12.40
N THR A 98 4.76 -5.17 -12.00
CA THR A 98 6.14 -5.47 -11.68
C THR A 98 6.44 -5.04 -10.25
N VAL A 99 7.25 -5.85 -9.56
CA VAL A 99 7.79 -5.50 -8.25
C VAL A 99 9.31 -5.47 -8.36
N ALA A 100 9.89 -4.32 -8.03
CA ALA A 100 11.34 -4.17 -7.92
C ALA A 100 11.70 -3.99 -6.44
N VAL A 101 12.72 -4.75 -6.01
CA VAL A 101 13.26 -4.70 -4.65
C VAL A 101 14.76 -4.45 -4.71
N ALA A 102 15.27 -3.68 -3.75
CA ALA A 102 16.70 -3.50 -3.54
C ALA A 102 17.03 -3.61 -2.04
N PRO A 103 18.18 -4.19 -1.68
CA PRO A 103 19.14 -4.88 -2.57
C PRO A 103 18.64 -6.27 -3.02
N SER A 104 18.66 -6.54 -4.33
CA SER A 104 18.00 -7.72 -4.93
C SER A 104 18.62 -9.08 -4.54
N ASN A 105 19.83 -9.10 -4.01
CA ASN A 105 20.49 -10.31 -3.50
C ASN A 105 20.09 -10.66 -2.06
N SER A 106 19.47 -9.72 -1.32
CA SER A 106 19.12 -9.89 0.09
C SER A 106 17.65 -9.63 0.38
N VAL A 107 16.87 -9.27 -0.64
CA VAL A 107 15.45 -8.99 -0.55
C VAL A 107 14.74 -9.77 -1.64
N THR A 108 13.71 -10.52 -1.26
CA THR A 108 12.84 -11.26 -2.16
C THR A 108 11.40 -10.81 -1.96
N TRP A 109 10.54 -11.14 -2.93
CA TRP A 109 9.12 -10.90 -2.80
C TRP A 109 8.30 -12.05 -3.38
N LYS A 110 7.06 -12.16 -2.96
CA LYS A 110 6.04 -13.05 -3.54
C LYS A 110 4.67 -12.37 -3.51
N GLU A 111 3.80 -12.76 -4.43
CA GLU A 111 2.37 -12.45 -4.34
C GLU A 111 1.69 -13.40 -3.33
N GLU A 112 0.70 -12.89 -2.60
CA GLU A 112 -0.14 -13.67 -1.69
C GLU A 112 -1.61 -13.23 -1.81
N ASN A 113 -2.52 -14.20 -1.95
CA ASN A 113 -3.98 -13.99 -1.97
C ASN A 113 -4.48 -12.91 -2.96
N ASP A 114 -3.83 -12.77 -4.12
CA ASP A 114 -4.10 -11.80 -5.18
C ASP A 114 -4.05 -10.32 -4.82
N ASN A 115 -3.95 -9.93 -3.54
CA ASN A 115 -3.96 -8.51 -3.12
C ASN A 115 -2.86 -8.15 -2.13
N TYR A 116 -1.88 -9.04 -1.94
CA TYR A 116 -0.73 -8.77 -1.11
C TYR A 116 0.57 -9.07 -1.84
N VAL A 117 1.54 -8.18 -1.66
CA VAL A 117 2.94 -8.43 -1.95
C VAL A 117 3.66 -8.58 -0.62
N ILE A 118 4.26 -9.76 -0.42
CA ILE A 118 5.05 -10.06 0.76
C ILE A 118 6.51 -9.87 0.39
N VAL A 119 7.18 -8.92 1.04
CA VAL A 119 8.61 -8.64 0.86
C VAL A 119 9.36 -9.19 2.05
N SER A 120 10.32 -10.06 1.80
CA SER A 120 11.16 -10.66 2.83
C SER A 120 12.62 -10.28 2.62
N HIS A 121 13.27 -9.79 3.67
CA HIS A 121 14.68 -9.47 3.64
C HIS A 121 15.51 -10.47 4.47
N SER A 122 16.78 -10.62 4.13
CA SER A 122 17.68 -11.54 4.84
C SER A 122 17.89 -11.08 6.28
N ARG A 123 17.81 -12.02 7.23
CA ARG A 123 18.14 -11.77 8.64
C ARG A 123 19.62 -11.44 8.88
N SER A 124 20.47 -11.64 7.87
CA SER A 124 21.88 -11.26 7.92
C SER A 124 22.12 -9.80 7.55
N LEU A 125 21.10 -9.06 7.10
CA LEU A 125 21.26 -7.63 6.83
C LEU A 125 21.56 -6.88 8.13
N PRO A 126 22.57 -6.00 8.13
CA PRO A 126 22.89 -5.22 9.32
C PRO A 126 21.78 -4.21 9.63
N GLU A 127 21.71 -3.80 10.90
CA GLU A 127 20.92 -2.64 11.29
C GLU A 127 21.35 -1.40 10.49
N GLY A 128 20.36 -0.62 10.05
CA GLY A 128 20.56 0.53 9.16
C GLY A 128 20.67 0.18 7.68
N ALA A 129 20.57 -1.09 7.28
CA ALA A 129 20.45 -1.46 5.88
C ALA A 129 19.17 -0.87 5.27
N LEU A 130 19.30 -0.19 4.14
CA LEU A 130 18.19 0.40 3.40
C LEU A 130 17.53 -0.65 2.51
N ILE A 131 16.21 -0.71 2.54
CA ILE A 131 15.41 -1.53 1.64
C ILE A 131 14.47 -0.64 0.85
N ASP A 132 14.50 -0.79 -0.47
CA ASP A 132 13.60 -0.10 -1.39
C ASP A 132 12.69 -1.13 -2.06
N VAL A 133 11.40 -0.79 -2.15
CA VAL A 133 10.38 -1.58 -2.84
C VAL A 133 9.59 -0.65 -3.74
N SER A 134 9.32 -1.08 -4.97
CA SER A 134 8.35 -0.41 -5.82
C SER A 134 7.45 -1.40 -6.53
N ILE A 135 6.18 -1.02 -6.70
CA ILE A 135 5.17 -1.78 -7.43
C ILE A 135 4.60 -0.87 -8.51
N SER A 136 4.64 -1.32 -9.77
CA SER A 136 4.15 -0.53 -10.91
C SER A 136 3.28 -1.40 -11.82
N SER A 137 2.21 -0.84 -12.38
CA SER A 137 1.39 -1.53 -13.38
C SER A 137 2.20 -1.76 -14.66
N SER A 138 2.01 -2.93 -15.27
CA SER A 138 2.49 -3.20 -16.61
C SER A 138 1.66 -2.40 -17.62
N THR A 139 2.34 -1.65 -18.49
CA THR A 139 1.72 -0.99 -19.65
C THR A 139 1.36 -1.98 -20.75
#